data_AF-A0A1Q5CCJ5-F1
#
_entry.id   AF-A0A1Q5CCJ5-F1
#
_cell.length_a   1.000
_cell.length_b   1.000
_cell.length_c   1.000
_cell.angle_alpha   90.00
_cell.angle_beta   90.00
_cell.angle_gamma   90.00
#
_symmetry.space_group_name_H-M   'P 1'
#
loop_
_entity.id
_entity.type
_entity.pdbx_description
1 polymer ?
#
loop_
_entity_poly.entity_id
_entity_poly.type
_entity_poly.pdbx_seq_one_letter_code
_entity_poly.pdbx_strand_id
1 'polypeptide(L)' 'MDPLRRQTGLPREAVIDRMITSFGGRYGLTQGKVTDEELTRARELARAKFGSAEWTARVP' A
#
# COMPACT_ATOMS: atom_id res chain seq x y z
N MET A 1 -1.72 -4.89 15.39
CA MET A 1 -2.95 -5.69 15.25
C MET A 1 -3.47 -5.49 13.86
N ASP A 2 -3.69 -6.54 13.07
CA ASP A 2 -4.32 -6.42 11.73
C ASP A 2 -5.83 -6.19 11.93
N PRO A 3 -6.34 -4.95 11.78
CA PRO A 3 -7.72 -4.63 12.09
C PRO A 3 -8.68 -5.33 11.13
N LEU A 4 -8.26 -5.53 9.88
CA LEU A 4 -9.05 -6.18 8.86
C LEU A 4 -9.20 -7.67 9.12
N ARG A 5 -8.13 -8.36 9.55
CA ARG A 5 -8.23 -9.76 9.98
C ARG A 5 -9.22 -9.93 11.14
N ARG A 6 -9.20 -9.01 12.11
CA ARG A 6 -10.12 -9.03 13.26
C ARG A 6 -11.58 -8.80 12.86
N GLN A 7 -11.82 -7.93 11.87
CA GLN A 7 -13.17 -7.56 11.42
C GLN A 7 -13.79 -8.56 10.45
N THR A 8 -12.97 -9.22 9.63
CA THR A 8 -13.45 -10.07 8.52
C THR A 8 -13.22 -11.56 8.75
N GLY A 9 -12.30 -11.93 9.66
CA GLY A 9 -11.84 -13.31 9.83
C GLY A 9 -10.99 -13.84 8.67
N LEU A 10 -10.74 -13.02 7.64
CA LEU A 10 -10.00 -13.42 6.44
C LEU A 10 -8.50 -13.15 6.57
N PRO A 11 -7.65 -13.95 5.89
CA PRO A 11 -6.25 -13.61 5.73
C PRO A 11 -6.11 -12.33 4.87
N ARG A 12 -5.05 -11.56 5.10
CA ARG A 12 -4.80 -10.27 4.44
C ARG A 12 -4.78 -10.41 2.92
N GLU A 13 -4.20 -11.49 2.42
CA GLU A 13 -4.09 -11.82 1.01
C GLU A 13 -5.47 -11.92 0.36
N ALA A 14 -6.42 -12.62 1.02
CA ALA A 14 -7.79 -12.74 0.52
C ALA A 14 -8.51 -11.39 0.45
N VAL A 15 -8.24 -10.50 1.41
CA VAL A 15 -8.79 -9.14 1.39
C VAL A 15 -8.21 -8.35 0.22
N ILE A 16 -6.89 -8.43 -0.01
CA ILE A 16 -6.22 -7.77 -1.14
C ILE A 16 -6.77 -8.25 -2.48
N ASP A 17 -6.89 -9.56 -2.67
CA ASP A 17 -7.41 -10.15 -3.91
C ASP A 17 -8.85 -9.74 -4.18
N ARG A 18 -9.68 -9.67 -3.12
CA ARG A 18 -11.06 -9.19 -3.22
C ARG A 18 -11.11 -7.74 -3.67
N MET A 19 -10.26 -6.87 -3.09
CA MET A 19 -10.18 -5.46 -3.47
C MET A 19 -9.76 -5.28 -4.93
N ILE A 20 -8.71 -5.99 -5.37
CA ILE A 20 -8.22 -5.95 -6.76
C ILE A 20 -9.32 -6.42 -7.72
N THR A 21 -9.95 -7.56 -7.43
CA THR A 21 -11.01 -8.14 -8.28
C THR A 21 -12.20 -7.20 -8.40
N SER A 22 -12.69 -6.66 -7.29
CA SER A 22 -13.83 -5.75 -7.29
C SER A 22 -13.54 -4.46 -8.06
N PHE A 23 -12.35 -3.89 -7.89
CA PHE A 23 -11.97 -2.67 -8.61
C PHE A 23 -11.79 -2.94 -10.11
N GLY A 24 -11.10 -4.03 -10.46
CA GLY A 24 -10.91 -4.46 -11.84
C GLY A 24 -12.21 -4.74 -12.58
N GLY A 25 -13.16 -5.43 -11.93
CA GLY A 25 -14.47 -5.70 -12.52
C GLY A 25 -15.30 -4.43 -12.78
N ARG A 26 -15.10 -3.37 -12.00
CA ARG A 26 -15.88 -2.13 -12.13
C ARG A 26 -15.26 -1.11 -13.08
N TYR A 27 -13.93 -1.04 -13.16
CA TYR A 27 -13.23 0.04 -13.85
C TYR A 27 -12.26 -0.42 -14.94
N GLY A 28 -12.00 -1.71 -15.05
CA GLY A 28 -10.91 -2.24 -15.86
C GLY A 28 -9.55 -1.99 -15.21
N LEU A 29 -8.64 -2.95 -15.38
CA LEU A 29 -7.26 -2.83 -14.90
C LEU A 29 -6.30 -3.45 -15.90
N THR A 30 -5.13 -2.83 -16.03
CA THR A 30 -3.98 -3.38 -16.72
C THR A 30 -2.87 -3.60 -15.71
N GLN A 31 -2.15 -4.72 -15.83
CA GLN A 31 -0.98 -4.97 -15.00
C GLN A 31 0.11 -3.94 -15.32
N GLY A 32 0.60 -3.27 -14.28
CA GLY A 32 1.70 -2.31 -14.36
C GLY A 32 2.86 -2.74 -13.47
N LYS A 33 4.02 -2.12 -13.67
CA LYS A 33 5.19 -2.27 -12.80
C LYS A 33 5.64 -0.91 -12.32
N VAL A 34 6.21 -0.86 -11.12
CA VAL A 34 6.91 0.33 -10.65
C VAL A 34 8.14 0.54 -11.54
N THR A 35 8.27 1.74 -12.10
CA THR A 35 9.40 2.11 -12.94
C THR A 35 10.64 2.42 -12.08
N ASP A 36 11.81 2.39 -12.69
CA ASP A 36 13.06 2.71 -12.00
C ASP A 36 13.10 4.17 -11.52
N GLU A 37 12.48 5.08 -12.27
CA GLU A 37 12.37 6.48 -11.91
C GLU A 37 11.48 6.67 -10.67
N GLU A 38 10.30 6.05 -10.65
CA GLU A 38 9.41 6.06 -9.49
C GLU A 38 10.07 5.45 -8.27
N LEU A 39 10.80 4.35 -8.44
CA LEU A 39 11.52 3.70 -7.34
C LEU A 39 12.65 4.58 -6.80
N THR A 40 13.34 5.32 -7.68
CA THR A 40 14.37 6.29 -7.30
C THR A 40 13.77 7.42 -6.47
N ARG A 41 12.69 8.03 -6.96
CA ARG A 41 11.95 9.08 -6.23
C ARG A 41 11.41 8.58 -4.89
N ALA A 42 10.88 7.36 -4.84
CA ALA A 42 10.40 6.75 -3.61
C ALA A 42 11.52 6.58 -2.57
N ARG A 43 12.72 6.15 -2.99
CA ARG A 43 13.88 6.01 -2.11
C ARG A 43 14.37 7.37 -1.58
N GLU A 44 14.35 8.41 -2.41
CA GLU A 44 14.68 9.77 -1.98
C GLU A 44 13.70 10.28 -0.93
N LEU A 45 12.39 10.13 -1.15
CA LEU A 45 11.36 10.51 -0.19
C LEU A 45 11.45 9.71 1.11
N ALA A 46 11.76 8.43 1.04
CA ALA A 46 11.97 7.59 2.22
C ALA A 46 13.13 8.15 3.08
N ARG A 47 14.25 8.53 2.48
CA ARG A 47 15.40 9.09 3.19
C ARG A 47 15.16 10.51 3.69
N ALA A 48 14.62 11.38 2.84
CA ALA A 48 14.53 12.81 3.12
C ALA A 48 13.32 13.18 4.00
N LYS A 49 12.31 12.32 4.08
CA LYS A 49 11.04 12.63 4.76
C LYS A 49 10.46 11.46 5.53
N PHE A 50 10.06 10.39 4.84
CA PHE A 50 9.16 9.40 5.46
C PHE A 50 9.83 8.50 6.49
N GLY A 51 11.16 8.42 6.50
CA GLY A 51 11.94 7.74 7.53
C GLY A 51 12.41 8.65 8.68
N SER A 52 12.10 9.96 8.65
CA SER A 52 12.56 10.86 9.71
C SER A 52 11.74 10.68 10.98
N ALA A 53 12.36 10.87 12.15
CA ALA A 53 11.68 10.82 13.45
C ALA A 53 10.58 11.89 13.55
N GLU A 54 10.83 13.08 12.97
CA GLU A 54 9.84 14.14 12.88
C GLU A 54 8.59 13.71 12.10
N TRP A 55 8.74 12.86 11.08
CA TRP A 55 7.62 12.34 10.32
C TRP A 55 6.92 11.18 11.03
N THR A 56 7.67 10.19 11.51
CA THR A 56 7.12 8.95 12.07
C THR A 56 6.47 9.16 13.45
N ALA A 57 6.87 10.18 14.20
CA ALA A 57 6.28 10.53 15.48
C ALA A 57 5.05 11.47 15.39
N ARG A 58 4.57 11.79 14.17
CA ARG A 58 3.42 12.70 13.99
C ARG A 58 2.07 12.11 14.40
N VAL A 59 1.97 10.79 14.52
CA VAL A 59 0.76 10.12 14.98
C VAL A 59 1.06 9.54 16.37
N PRO A 60 0.34 9.94 17.43
CA PRO A 60 0.56 9.42 18.78
C PRO A 60 0.20 7.94 18.91
#